data_AF-A0A645GUV6-F1
#
_entry.id   AF-A0A645GUV6-F1
#
_cell.length_a   1.000
_cell.length_b   1.000
_cell.length_c   1.000
_cell.angle_alpha   90.00
_cell.angle_beta   90.00
_cell.angle_gamma   90.00
#
_symmetry.space_group_name_H-M   'P 1'
#
loop_
_entity.id
_entity.type
_entity.pdbx_description
1 polymer ?
#
loop_
_entity_poly.entity_id
_entity_poly.type
_entity_poly.pdbx_seq_one_letter_code
_entity_poly.pdbx_strand_id
1 'polypeptide(L)'
;MIELNLNNSSIKTVELPFNNLFNLHYDDNYMYVVEHSYHNDKTNNKIAKINLNTMDFNLFSSKNDNKTSYINENKFISSDGEKIYIYDTKDFSLVNKFDIKKAKDQIFVSFYIKE
;
A
#
# COMPACT_ATOMS: atom_id res chain seq x y z
N MET A 1 -10.88 -8.78 3.11
CA MET A 1 -10.79 -7.75 4.16
C MET A 1 -12.03 -7.84 5.04
N ILE A 2 -11.93 -7.49 6.33
CA ILE A 2 -13.09 -7.43 7.23
C ILE A 2 -13.36 -5.96 7.56
N GLU A 3 -14.59 -5.53 7.36
CA GLU A 3 -15.12 -4.25 7.80
C GLU A 3 -15.88 -4.47 9.11
N LEU A 4 -15.47 -3.75 10.17
CA LEU A 4 -16.07 -3.81 11.49
C LEU A 4 -16.71 -2.46 11.81
N ASN A 5 -18.02 -2.44 12.02
CA ASN A 5 -18.71 -1.24 12.50
C ASN A 5 -18.86 -1.32 14.02
N LEU A 6 -18.14 -0.46 14.73
CA LEU A 6 -18.10 -0.45 16.19
C LEU A 6 -19.37 0.11 16.84
N ASN A 7 -20.20 0.86 16.10
CA ASN A 7 -21.43 1.45 16.65
C ASN A 7 -22.55 0.42 16.77
N ASN A 8 -22.58 -0.57 15.89
CA ASN A 8 -23.62 -1.60 15.85
C ASN A 8 -23.08 -3.03 15.92
N SER A 9 -21.78 -3.19 16.16
CA SER A 9 -21.07 -4.48 16.22
C SER A 9 -21.26 -5.37 14.97
N SER A 10 -21.59 -4.77 13.82
CA SER A 10 -21.77 -5.51 12.58
C SER A 10 -20.42 -5.79 11.90
N ILE A 11 -20.35 -6.95 11.25
CA ILE A 11 -19.18 -7.44 10.55
C ILE A 11 -19.56 -7.71 9.11
N LYS A 12 -18.76 -7.19 8.17
CA LYS A 12 -18.92 -7.46 6.74
C LYS A 12 -17.60 -7.93 6.15
N THR A 13 -17.66 -8.92 5.27
CA THR A 13 -16.52 -9.32 4.44
C THR A 13 -16.51 -8.48 3.17
N VAL A 14 -15.36 -7.85 2.90
CA VAL A 14 -15.09 -7.15 1.63
C VAL A 14 -14.09 -7.99 0.85
N GLU A 15 -14.53 -8.49 -0.30
CA GLU A 15 -13.69 -9.27 -1.21
C GLU A 15 -12.90 -8.33 -2.12
N LEU A 16 -11.58 -8.49 -2.10
CA LEU A 16 -10.67 -7.83 -3.04
C LEU A 16 -10.18 -8.87 -4.05
N PRO A 17 -9.96 -8.50 -5.32
CA PRO A 17 -9.55 -9.42 -6.37
C PRO A 17 -8.05 -9.75 -6.34
N PHE A 18 -7.47 -9.83 -5.13
CA PHE A 18 -6.11 -10.29 -4.87
C PHE A 18 -6.00 -10.78 -3.41
N ASN A 19 -5.04 -11.67 -3.18
CA ASN A 19 -4.76 -12.25 -1.85
C ASN A 19 -3.65 -11.46 -1.15
N ASN A 20 -3.16 -11.96 0.01
CA ASN A 20 -1.97 -11.43 0.66
C ASN A 20 -2.06 -9.93 1.00
N LEU A 21 -3.18 -9.54 1.64
CA LEU A 21 -3.41 -8.18 2.10
C LEU A 21 -2.46 -7.88 3.27
N PHE A 22 -1.45 -7.05 3.04
CA PHE A 22 -0.35 -6.88 4.00
C PHE A 22 -0.34 -5.51 4.67
N ASN A 23 -0.39 -4.44 3.87
CA ASN A 23 -0.44 -3.08 4.39
C ASN A 23 -1.78 -2.43 4.09
N LEU A 24 -2.27 -1.65 5.04
CA LEU A 24 -3.48 -0.84 4.93
C LEU A 24 -3.14 0.60 5.31
N HIS A 25 -3.44 1.52 4.40
CA HIS A 25 -3.19 2.95 4.56
C HIS A 25 -4.49 3.73 4.41
N TYR A 26 -4.52 4.91 5.02
CA TYR A 26 -5.63 5.84 4.96
C TYR A 26 -5.10 7.23 4.59
N ASP A 27 -5.77 7.88 3.65
CA ASP A 27 -5.49 9.25 3.24
C ASP A 27 -6.79 9.86 2.68
N ASP A 28 -7.20 11.00 3.22
CA ASP A 28 -8.48 11.66 2.96
C ASP A 28 -9.70 10.72 3.05
N ASN A 29 -10.47 10.55 1.96
CA ASN A 29 -11.63 9.66 1.91
C ASN A 29 -11.32 8.30 1.28
N TYR A 30 -10.03 7.93 1.22
CA TYR A 30 -9.59 6.69 0.59
C TYR A 30 -8.84 5.79 1.56
N MET A 31 -9.10 4.50 1.42
CA MET A 31 -8.30 3.43 2.00
C MET A 31 -7.51 2.74 0.90
N TYR A 32 -6.27 2.39 1.19
CA TYR A 32 -5.39 1.71 0.25
C TYR A 32 -4.96 0.37 0.83
N VAL A 33 -5.25 -0.71 0.11
CA VAL A 33 -4.87 -2.07 0.52
C VAL A 33 -3.82 -2.59 -0.44
N VAL A 34 -2.69 -3.02 0.11
CA VAL A 34 -1.49 -3.37 -0.66
C VAL A 34 -1.23 -4.87 -0.58
N GLU A 35 -1.05 -5.48 -1.75
CA GLU A 35 -0.63 -6.87 -1.90
C GLU A 35 0.87 -7.00 -1.61
N HIS A 36 1.22 -7.90 -0.68
CA HIS A 36 2.61 -8.32 -0.43
C HIS A 36 2.64 -9.70 0.26
N SER A 37 3.62 -10.55 -0.07
CA SER A 37 3.83 -11.84 0.61
C SER A 37 5.00 -11.78 1.59
N TYR A 38 4.72 -12.02 2.88
CA TYR A 38 5.73 -12.16 3.92
C TYR A 38 6.71 -13.31 3.65
N HIS A 39 6.26 -14.34 2.92
CA HIS A 39 7.08 -15.49 2.55
C HIS A 39 7.93 -15.25 1.28
N ASN A 40 7.91 -14.02 0.74
CA ASN A 40 8.51 -13.66 -0.54
C ASN A 40 7.96 -14.50 -1.72
N ASP A 41 6.70 -14.93 -1.64
CA ASP A 41 6.03 -15.48 -2.81
C ASP A 41 5.82 -14.39 -3.86
N LYS A 42 5.87 -14.78 -5.13
CA LYS A 42 5.58 -13.84 -6.22
C LYS A 42 4.14 -13.34 -6.11
N THR A 43 3.96 -12.03 -5.96
CA THR A 43 2.66 -11.36 -6.00
C THR A 43 2.42 -10.69 -7.35
N ASN A 44 1.21 -10.14 -7.54
CA ASN A 44 0.87 -9.32 -8.71
C ASN A 44 1.09 -7.82 -8.46
N ASN A 45 1.73 -7.46 -7.33
CA ASN A 45 2.04 -6.11 -6.90
C ASN A 45 0.82 -5.18 -6.91
N LYS A 46 -0.36 -5.71 -6.55
CA LYS A 46 -1.64 -5.01 -6.63
C LYS A 46 -1.85 -4.05 -5.46
N ILE A 47 -2.55 -2.96 -5.77
CA ILE A 47 -2.99 -1.97 -4.80
C ILE A 47 -4.46 -1.67 -5.10
N ALA A 48 -5.34 -1.85 -4.11
CA ALA A 48 -6.71 -1.36 -4.17
C ALA A 48 -6.79 0.03 -3.56
N LYS A 49 -7.36 1.00 -4.28
CA LYS A 49 -7.80 2.29 -3.75
C LYS A 49 -9.31 2.24 -3.57
N ILE A 50 -9.77 2.27 -2.34
CA ILE A 50 -11.16 2.10 -1.93
C ILE A 50 -11.70 3.46 -1.49
N ASN A 51 -12.82 3.91 -2.07
CA ASN A 51 -13.54 5.09 -1.61
C ASN A 51 -14.34 4.73 -0.35
N LEU A 52 -14.12 5.41 0.77
CA LEU A 52 -14.76 5.06 2.04
C LEU A 52 -16.24 5.46 2.14
N ASN A 53 -16.69 6.38 1.30
CA ASN A 53 -18.10 6.79 1.30
C ASN A 53 -18.96 5.83 0.48
N THR A 54 -18.43 5.29 -0.62
CA THR A 54 -19.19 4.42 -1.53
C THR A 54 -18.79 2.95 -1.44
N MET A 55 -17.62 2.66 -0.88
CA MET A 55 -16.96 1.34 -0.88
C MET A 55 -16.59 0.81 -2.27
N ASP A 56 -16.68 1.64 -3.31
CA ASP A 56 -16.16 1.31 -4.64
C ASP A 56 -14.63 1.32 -4.62
N PHE A 57 -14.01 0.52 -5.48
CA PHE A 57 -12.56 0.47 -5.57
C PHE A 57 -12.02 0.44 -7.00
N ASN A 58 -10.81 0.98 -7.15
CA ASN A 58 -10.00 0.82 -8.35
C ASN A 58 -8.74 0.00 -8.00
N LEU A 59 -8.25 -0.76 -8.98
CA LEU A 59 -7.04 -1.55 -8.85
C LEU A 59 -5.91 -0.95 -9.65
N PHE A 60 -4.73 -0.97 -9.04
CA PHE A 60 -3.49 -0.55 -9.65
C PHE A 60 -2.44 -1.63 -9.49
N SER A 61 -1.42 -1.57 -10.33
CA SER A 61 -0.22 -2.41 -10.23
C SER A 61 0.98 -1.51 -10.07
N SER A 62 1.77 -1.78 -9.04
CA SER A 62 3.07 -1.16 -8.83
C SER A 62 4.16 -1.94 -9.56
N LYS A 63 5.32 -1.31 -9.74
CA LYS A 63 6.49 -1.91 -10.40
C LYS A 63 7.37 -2.71 -9.43
N ASN A 64 7.00 -2.81 -8.16
CA ASN A 64 7.82 -3.37 -7.09
C ASN A 64 6.99 -4.21 -6.10
N ASP A 65 7.66 -5.04 -5.29
CA ASP A 65 7.06 -6.05 -4.39
C ASP A 65 6.41 -5.48 -3.10
N ASN A 66 6.36 -4.16 -2.94
CA ASN A 66 5.71 -3.46 -1.81
C ASN A 66 5.99 -4.01 -0.39
N LYS A 67 7.21 -4.50 -0.12
CA LYS A 67 7.62 -5.03 1.19
C LYS A 67 7.28 -4.10 2.35
N THR A 68 7.44 -2.80 2.11
CA THR A 68 6.89 -1.76 2.97
C THR A 68 6.32 -0.65 2.12
N SER A 69 5.29 0.01 2.64
CA SER A 69 4.66 1.14 1.98
C SER A 69 4.17 2.17 2.98
N TYR A 70 3.94 3.37 2.47
CA TYR A 70 3.47 4.53 3.23
C TYR A 70 2.71 5.46 2.28
N ILE A 71 1.76 6.23 2.83
CA ILE A 71 1.07 7.28 2.09
C ILE A 71 1.25 8.62 2.80
N ASN A 72 1.56 9.64 2.01
CA ASN A 72 1.57 11.02 2.44
C ASN A 72 1.25 11.96 1.27
N GLU A 73 0.35 12.92 1.49
CA GLU A 73 0.06 14.03 0.56
C GLU A 73 -0.08 13.58 -0.90
N ASN A 74 -1.01 12.67 -1.18
CA ASN A 74 -1.23 12.11 -2.52
C ASN A 74 -0.05 11.33 -3.12
N LYS A 75 0.92 10.91 -2.31
CA LYS A 75 2.02 10.03 -2.73
C LYS A 75 1.95 8.69 -2.03
N PHE A 76 1.99 7.63 -2.84
CA PHE A 76 2.21 6.28 -2.35
C PHE A 76 3.70 5.97 -2.49
N ILE A 77 4.34 5.74 -1.35
CA ILE A 77 5.77 5.45 -1.27
C ILE A 77 5.89 3.96 -0.95
N SER A 78 6.73 3.26 -1.70
CA SER A 78 6.87 1.81 -1.59
C SER A 78 8.32 1.40 -1.73
N SER A 79 8.71 0.32 -1.05
CA SER A 79 10.06 -0.24 -1.10
C SER A 79 10.02 -1.73 -1.40
N ASP A 80 10.91 -2.20 -2.27
CA ASP A 80 11.23 -3.63 -2.45
C ASP A 80 12.41 -4.10 -1.57
N GLY A 81 12.91 -3.22 -0.71
CA GLY A 81 14.11 -3.43 0.10
C GLY A 81 15.41 -3.01 -0.58
N GLU A 82 15.40 -2.70 -1.88
CA GLU A 82 16.57 -2.20 -2.62
C GLU A 82 16.39 -0.77 -3.10
N LYS A 83 15.17 -0.43 -3.53
CA LYS A 83 14.80 0.87 -4.08
C LYS A 83 13.55 1.39 -3.40
N ILE A 84 13.45 2.71 -3.33
CA ILE A 84 12.21 3.43 -3.06
C ILE A 84 11.56 3.79 -4.38
N TYR A 85 10.24 3.61 -4.44
CA TYR A 85 9.37 3.99 -5.54
C TYR A 85 8.33 4.97 -4.99
N ILE A 86 8.14 6.09 -5.68
CA ILE A 86 7.15 7.10 -5.34
C ILE A 86 6.14 7.14 -6.48
N TYR A 87 4.88 6.92 -6.15
CA TYR A 87 3.76 6.93 -7.07
C TYR A 87 2.80 8.06 -6.74
N ASP A 88 2.11 8.59 -7.73
CA ASP A 88 0.99 9.50 -7.53
C ASP A 88 -0.29 8.71 -7.18
N THR A 89 -1.01 9.06 -6.10
CA THR A 89 -2.19 8.28 -5.69
C THR A 89 -3.42 8.51 -6.56
N LYS A 90 -3.38 9.48 -7.50
CA LYS A 90 -4.49 9.71 -8.45
C LYS A 90 -4.65 8.54 -9.41
N ASP A 91 -3.55 8.10 -10.02
CA ASP A 91 -3.53 7.08 -11.07
C ASP A 91 -2.46 5.99 -10.87
N PHE A 92 -1.71 6.04 -9.75
CA PHE A 92 -0.56 5.18 -9.46
C PHE A 92 0.53 5.22 -10.53
N SER A 93 0.66 6.34 -11.24
CA SER A 93 1.80 6.60 -12.10
C SER A 93 3.09 6.73 -11.27
N LEU A 94 4.18 6.13 -11.76
CA LEU A 94 5.49 6.23 -11.09
C LEU A 94 6.05 7.63 -11.31
N VAL A 95 6.25 8.36 -10.22
CA VAL A 95 6.79 9.73 -10.20
C VAL A 95 8.31 9.71 -10.09
N ASN A 96 8.85 8.91 -9.18
CA ASN A 96 10.30 8.83 -8.95
C ASN A 96 10.72 7.44 -8.43
N LYS A 97 12.00 7.11 -8.60
CA LYS A 97 12.63 5.93 -7.98
C LYS A 97 14.09 6.20 -7.67
N PHE A 98 14.59 5.64 -6.56
CA PHE A 98 16.01 5.75 -6.19
C PHE A 98 16.46 4.58 -5.32
N ASP A 99 17.76 4.30 -5.34
CA ASP A 99 18.37 3.21 -4.57
C ASP A 99 18.44 3.56 -3.08
N ILE A 100 18.23 2.54 -2.24
CA ILE A 100 18.43 2.62 -0.79
C ILE A 100 19.89 2.27 -0.49
N LYS A 101 20.57 3.13 0.26
CA LYS A 101 21.89 2.79 0.83
C LYS A 101 21.68 1.80 1.97
N LYS A 102 21.99 0.52 1.73
CA LYS A 102 21.89 -0.54 2.74
C LYS A 102 23.11 -0.52 3.68
N ALA A 103 22.88 -0.67 4.99
CA ALA A 103 23.88 -1.26 5.88
C ALA A 103 23.81 -2.79 5.71
N LYS A 104 24.96 -3.49 5.72
CA LYS A 104 25.05 -4.94 5.43
C LYS A 104 23.87 -5.73 6.02
N ASP A 105 23.06 -6.31 5.13
CA ASP A 105 21.97 -7.23 5.40
C ASP A 105 20.84 -6.73 6.33
N GLN A 106 20.72 -5.41 6.54
CA GLN A 106 19.66 -4.81 7.34
C GLN A 106 18.78 -3.90 6.47
N ILE A 107 17.47 -4.17 6.48
CA ILE A 107 16.45 -3.31 5.85
C ILE A 107 15.56 -2.80 6.97
N PHE A 108 15.82 -1.57 7.41
CA PHE A 108 14.87 -0.78 8.19
C PHE A 108 14.60 0.50 7.40
N VAL A 109 13.39 0.62 6.87
CA VAL A 109 12.94 1.83 6.18
C VAL A 109 11.79 2.41 6.98
N SER A 110 12.02 3.59 7.55
CA SER A 110 10.98 4.42 8.15
C SER A 110 10.88 5.69 7.31
N PHE A 111 9.65 6.08 6.99
CA PHE A 111 9.35 7.33 6.32
C PHE A 111 8.95 8.35 7.38
N TYR A 112 9.57 9.52 7.38
CA TYR A 112 9.14 10.65 8.19
C TYR A 112 9.34 11.94 7.39
N ILE A 113 8.44 12.89 7.61
CA ILE A 113 8.55 14.25 7.09
C ILE A 113 8.86 15.11 8.30
N LYS A 114 9.94 15.86 8.19
CA LYS A 114 10.35 16.80 9.24
C LYS A 114 9.89 18.19 8.80
N GLU A 115 8.99 18.77 9.59
CA GLU A 115 8.65 20.20 9.51
C GLU A 115 9.85 21.08 9.89
#